data_AF-A0A951B706-F1
#
_entry.id   AF-A0A951B706-F1
#
_cell.length_a   1.000
_cell.length_b   1.000
_cell.length_c   1.000
_cell.angle_alpha   90.00
_cell.angle_beta   90.00
_cell.angle_gamma   90.00
#
_symmetry.space_group_name_H-M   'P 1'
#
loop_
_entity.id
_entity.type
_entity.pdbx_description
1 polymer ?
#
loop_
_entity_poly.entity_id
_entity_poly.type
_entity_poly.pdbx_seq_one_letter_code
_entity_poly.pdbx_strand_id
1 'polypeptide(L)'
;WDPTKAVQITENWLTAYPNLDLIYGNSDSLTVPAAKVIGRAGKQDKIMLVSVDGTQGGLEAVRDGVMKSTVLLAPQYSGYWKAYLPFEIASKKDAPKELLIQGVLVTKDNAGPALALAADQVGKIQQFPFEKSLADILATYKK
;
A
#
# COMPACT_ATOMS: atom_id res chain seq x y z
N TRP A 1 -14.51 -1.44 -7.12
CA TRP A 1 -13.68 -2.13 -6.13
C TRP A 1 -14.46 -3.30 -5.55
N ASP A 2 -14.37 -4.47 -6.18
CA ASP A 2 -15.10 -5.68 -5.77
C ASP A 2 -14.12 -6.87 -5.74
N PRO A 3 -13.78 -7.40 -4.55
CA PRO A 3 -12.89 -8.56 -4.39
C PRO A 3 -13.36 -9.82 -5.13
N THR A 4 -14.67 -10.09 -5.14
CA THR A 4 -15.25 -11.27 -5.79
C THR A 4 -15.06 -11.18 -7.30
N LYS A 5 -15.31 -9.99 -7.87
CA LYS A 5 -15.07 -9.74 -9.29
C LYS A 5 -13.58 -9.85 -9.65
N ALA A 6 -12.68 -9.38 -8.79
CA ALA A 6 -11.23 -9.51 -9.01
C ALA A 6 -10.78 -10.97 -9.05
N VAL A 7 -11.31 -11.81 -8.15
CA VAL A 7 -11.08 -13.27 -8.16
C VAL A 7 -11.55 -13.88 -9.48
N GLN A 8 -12.80 -13.61 -9.90
CA GLN A 8 -13.35 -14.16 -11.14
C GLN A 8 -12.55 -13.74 -12.38
N ILE A 9 -12.12 -12.47 -12.45
CA ILE A 9 -11.27 -11.98 -13.55
C ILE A 9 -9.92 -12.70 -13.56
N THR A 10 -9.32 -12.92 -12.39
CA THR A 10 -8.03 -13.62 -12.28
C THR A 10 -8.14 -15.07 -12.75
N GLU A 11 -9.20 -15.79 -12.37
CA GLU A 11 -9.47 -17.16 -12.84
C GLU A 11 -9.58 -17.22 -14.37
N ASN A 12 -10.30 -16.26 -14.96
CA ASN A 12 -10.42 -16.14 -16.41
C ASN A 12 -9.08 -15.85 -17.08
N TRP A 13 -8.26 -14.95 -16.51
CA TRP A 13 -6.95 -14.59 -17.04
C TRP A 13 -5.96 -15.76 -17.00
N LEU A 14 -5.98 -16.59 -15.95
CA LEU A 14 -5.12 -17.77 -15.88
C LEU A 14 -5.41 -18.78 -17.01
N THR A 15 -6.65 -18.79 -17.51
CA THR A 15 -7.05 -19.63 -18.65
C THR A 15 -6.71 -18.96 -19.98
N ALA A 16 -7.05 -17.67 -20.12
CA ALA A 16 -6.88 -16.92 -21.37
C ALA A 16 -5.41 -16.60 -21.69
N TYR A 17 -4.58 -16.44 -20.67
CA TYR A 17 -3.19 -15.99 -20.79
C TYR A 17 -2.25 -16.99 -20.09
N PRO A 18 -1.87 -18.10 -20.76
CA PRO A 18 -1.04 -19.14 -20.15
C PRO A 18 0.36 -18.66 -19.72
N ASN A 19 0.85 -17.59 -20.37
CA ASN A 19 2.14 -16.92 -20.12
C ASN A 19 1.95 -15.56 -19.42
N LEU A 20 0.93 -15.40 -18.59
CA LEU A 20 0.78 -14.20 -17.77
C LEU A 20 1.97 -14.08 -16.81
N ASP A 21 2.70 -12.96 -16.86
CA ASP A 21 3.89 -12.73 -16.03
C ASP A 21 3.62 -11.82 -14.83
N LEU A 22 2.65 -10.90 -14.94
CA LEU A 22 2.41 -9.88 -13.91
C LEU A 22 0.94 -9.48 -13.84
N ILE A 23 0.46 -9.23 -12.62
CA ILE A 23 -0.78 -8.50 -12.36
C ILE A 23 -0.46 -7.29 -11.47
N TYR A 24 -0.83 -6.11 -11.96
CA TYR A 24 -0.91 -4.89 -11.17
C TYR A 24 -2.37 -4.70 -10.73
N GLY A 25 -2.62 -4.76 -9.43
CA GLY A 25 -3.94 -4.48 -8.88
C GLY A 25 -3.99 -3.08 -8.28
N ASN A 26 -5.04 -2.33 -8.61
CA ASN A 26 -5.14 -0.94 -8.17
C ASN A 26 -5.20 -0.78 -6.63
N SER A 27 -5.54 -1.84 -5.87
CA SER A 27 -5.53 -1.86 -4.40
C SER A 27 -5.10 -3.22 -3.87
N ASP A 28 -4.64 -3.23 -2.64
CA ASP A 28 -4.42 -4.47 -1.88
C ASP A 28 -5.72 -5.28 -1.72
N SER A 29 -6.86 -4.61 -1.54
CA SER A 29 -8.16 -5.27 -1.32
C SER A 29 -8.66 -6.06 -2.53
N LEU A 30 -8.17 -5.78 -3.73
CA LEU A 30 -8.39 -6.61 -4.92
C LEU A 30 -7.26 -7.62 -5.15
N THR A 31 -6.03 -7.19 -4.90
CA THR A 31 -4.83 -7.97 -5.25
C THR A 31 -4.62 -9.16 -4.32
N VAL A 32 -4.84 -8.99 -3.01
CA VAL A 32 -4.67 -10.07 -2.03
C VAL A 32 -5.65 -11.24 -2.31
N PRO A 33 -6.94 -11.00 -2.59
CA PRO A 33 -7.84 -12.07 -3.04
C PRO A 33 -7.42 -12.73 -4.36
N ALA A 34 -6.98 -11.95 -5.35
CA ALA A 34 -6.46 -12.48 -6.61
C ALA A 34 -5.23 -13.37 -6.40
N ALA A 35 -4.33 -12.99 -5.50
CA ALA A 35 -3.15 -13.78 -5.13
C ALA A 35 -3.53 -15.18 -4.63
N LYS A 36 -4.63 -15.31 -3.85
CA LYS A 36 -5.11 -16.62 -3.38
C LYS A 36 -5.50 -17.54 -4.53
N VAL A 37 -6.06 -17.01 -5.62
CA VAL A 37 -6.39 -17.79 -6.83
C VAL A 37 -5.12 -18.31 -7.48
N ILE A 38 -4.13 -17.42 -7.66
CA ILE A 38 -2.85 -17.74 -8.28
C ILE A 38 -2.09 -18.80 -7.46
N GLY A 39 -2.11 -18.68 -6.14
CA GLY A 39 -1.55 -19.67 -5.21
C GLY A 39 -2.21 -21.03 -5.35
N ARG A 40 -3.56 -21.09 -5.37
CA ARG A 40 -4.30 -22.35 -5.59
C ARG A 40 -4.01 -22.99 -6.95
N ALA A 41 -3.71 -22.18 -7.96
CA ALA A 41 -3.32 -22.64 -9.30
C ALA A 41 -1.84 -23.06 -9.41
N GLY A 42 -1.06 -23.00 -8.32
CA GLY A 42 0.37 -23.34 -8.32
C GLY A 42 1.23 -22.40 -9.17
N LYS A 43 0.79 -21.14 -9.37
CA LYS A 43 1.47 -20.15 -10.21
C LYS A 43 2.07 -18.99 -9.42
N GLN A 44 2.15 -19.11 -8.09
CA GLN A 44 2.63 -18.05 -7.19
C GLN A 44 4.05 -17.58 -7.53
N ASP A 45 4.95 -18.49 -7.90
CA ASP A 45 6.34 -18.15 -8.26
C ASP A 45 6.50 -17.69 -9.72
N LYS A 46 5.42 -17.72 -10.52
CA LYS A 46 5.42 -17.39 -11.95
C LYS A 46 4.80 -16.04 -12.26
N ILE A 47 3.85 -15.59 -11.44
CA ILE A 47 3.10 -14.35 -11.66
C ILE A 47 3.49 -13.34 -10.60
N MET A 48 4.15 -12.27 -11.01
CA MET A 48 4.46 -11.16 -10.13
C MET A 48 3.19 -10.39 -9.78
N LEU A 49 2.98 -10.14 -8.49
CA LEU A 49 1.82 -9.39 -7.99
C LEU A 49 2.29 -8.10 -7.33
N VAL A 50 1.74 -6.97 -7.76
CA VAL A 50 2.02 -5.64 -7.19
C VAL A 50 0.75 -4.83 -7.03
N SER A 51 0.71 -3.92 -6.07
CA SER A 51 -0.49 -3.13 -5.76
C SER A 51 -0.21 -1.74 -5.18
N VAL A 52 -1.27 -1.08 -4.72
CA VAL A 52 -1.29 0.19 -4.01
C VAL A 52 -2.16 0.06 -2.75
N ASP A 53 -1.92 0.93 -1.77
CA ASP A 53 -2.65 1.24 -0.53
C ASP A 53 -1.76 1.02 0.69
N GLY A 54 -1.07 -0.11 0.76
CA GLY A 54 -0.33 -0.53 1.95
C GLY A 54 -1.25 -0.80 3.15
N THR A 55 -2.41 -1.41 2.92
CA THR A 55 -3.27 -1.99 3.95
C THR A 55 -2.51 -3.06 4.73
N GLN A 56 -2.94 -3.36 5.96
CA GLN A 56 -2.34 -4.43 6.75
C GLN A 56 -2.24 -5.76 5.96
N GLY A 57 -3.31 -6.18 5.30
CA GLY A 57 -3.31 -7.41 4.49
C GLY A 57 -2.37 -7.36 3.28
N GLY A 58 -2.22 -6.20 2.64
CA GLY A 58 -1.24 -6.01 1.57
C GLY A 58 0.20 -6.03 2.07
N LEU A 59 0.49 -5.35 3.18
CA LEU A 59 1.81 -5.35 3.82
C LEU A 59 2.21 -6.76 4.29
N GLU A 60 1.28 -7.50 4.89
CA GLU A 60 1.48 -8.91 5.26
C GLU A 60 1.73 -9.77 4.02
N ALA A 61 0.94 -9.62 2.95
CA ALA A 61 1.17 -10.34 1.69
C ALA A 61 2.55 -10.05 1.09
N VAL A 62 3.04 -8.80 1.18
CA VAL A 62 4.41 -8.45 0.75
C VAL A 62 5.47 -9.06 1.65
N ARG A 63 5.32 -8.98 2.97
CA ARG A 63 6.22 -9.61 3.96
C ARG A 63 6.36 -11.12 3.71
N ASP A 64 5.23 -11.77 3.45
CA ASP A 64 5.12 -13.22 3.30
C ASP A 64 5.51 -13.69 1.87
N GLY A 65 5.82 -12.75 0.96
CA GLY A 65 6.25 -13.04 -0.41
C GLY A 65 5.12 -13.40 -1.38
N VAL A 66 3.86 -13.31 -0.94
CA VAL A 66 2.66 -13.49 -1.78
C VAL A 66 2.53 -12.35 -2.80
N MET A 67 2.98 -11.15 -2.45
CA MET A 67 3.05 -10.00 -3.34
C MET A 67 4.48 -9.46 -3.37
N LYS A 68 4.91 -8.95 -4.53
CA LYS A 68 6.24 -8.37 -4.70
C LYS A 68 6.35 -6.99 -4.05
N SER A 69 5.30 -6.18 -4.14
CA SER A 69 5.26 -4.86 -3.54
C SER A 69 3.85 -4.29 -3.41
N THR A 70 3.71 -3.28 -2.54
CA THR A 70 2.56 -2.36 -2.51
C THR A 70 3.07 -0.93 -2.31
N VAL A 71 2.35 0.08 -2.78
CA VAL A 71 2.64 1.49 -2.45
C VAL A 71 1.82 1.90 -1.23
N LEU A 72 2.51 2.12 -0.11
CA LEU A 72 1.90 2.57 1.15
C LEU A 72 1.45 4.02 1.05
N LEU A 73 0.15 4.26 1.28
CA LEU A 73 -0.46 5.60 1.30
C LEU A 73 -0.73 6.13 2.71
N ALA A 74 -0.69 5.25 3.73
CA ALA A 74 -0.74 5.60 5.15
C ALA A 74 -1.93 6.54 5.50
N PRO A 75 -3.16 6.02 5.66
CA PRO A 75 -4.38 6.83 5.65
C PRO A 75 -4.42 7.95 6.72
N GLN A 76 -3.92 7.73 7.93
CA GLN A 76 -3.85 8.80 8.96
C GLN A 76 -2.88 9.91 8.56
N TYR A 77 -1.76 9.55 7.91
CA TYR A 77 -0.77 10.51 7.42
C TYR A 77 -1.32 11.33 6.26
N SER A 78 -1.93 10.67 5.26
CA SER A 78 -2.57 11.41 4.17
C SER A 78 -3.77 12.25 4.66
N GLY A 79 -4.50 11.76 5.68
CA GLY A 79 -5.57 12.49 6.35
C GLY A 79 -5.08 13.76 7.06
N TYR A 80 -3.96 13.69 7.77
CA TYR A 80 -3.31 14.85 8.39
C TYR A 80 -3.07 15.95 7.35
N TRP A 81 -2.39 15.64 6.24
CA TRP A 81 -2.08 16.65 5.22
C TRP A 81 -3.32 17.22 4.53
N LYS A 82 -4.36 16.39 4.34
CA LYS A 82 -5.66 16.83 3.80
C LYS A 82 -6.41 17.78 4.73
N ALA A 83 -6.17 17.74 6.04
CA ALA A 83 -6.74 18.67 7.01
C ALA A 83 -5.82 19.89 7.26
N TYR A 84 -4.51 19.64 7.32
CA TYR A 84 -3.51 20.64 7.67
C TYR A 84 -3.33 21.70 6.58
N LEU A 85 -3.28 21.31 5.30
CA LEU A 85 -3.10 22.28 4.22
C LEU A 85 -4.28 23.29 4.12
N PRO A 86 -5.56 22.88 4.16
CA PRO A 86 -6.67 23.83 4.25
C PRO A 86 -6.61 24.74 5.48
N PHE A 87 -6.18 24.21 6.63
CA PHE A 87 -6.01 25.01 7.84
C PHE A 87 -4.93 26.09 7.69
N GLU A 88 -3.77 25.78 7.11
CA GLU A 88 -2.69 26.74 6.86
C GLU A 88 -3.14 27.85 5.88
N ILE A 89 -3.86 27.48 4.82
CA ILE A 89 -4.46 28.44 3.86
C ILE A 89 -5.46 29.37 4.58
N ALA A 90 -6.37 28.81 5.38
CA ALA A 90 -7.34 29.60 6.13
C ALA A 90 -6.68 30.52 7.18
N SER A 91 -5.54 30.10 7.72
CA SER A 91 -4.75 30.86 8.70
C SER A 91 -3.87 31.96 8.07
N LYS A 92 -4.06 32.25 6.78
CA LYS A 92 -3.34 33.29 6.01
C LYS A 92 -1.83 33.10 5.97
N LYS A 93 -1.35 31.87 6.09
CA LYS A 93 0.06 31.56 5.81
C LYS A 93 0.22 31.29 4.32
N ASP A 94 1.40 31.60 3.78
CA ASP A 94 1.76 31.21 2.41
C ASP A 94 1.81 29.68 2.34
N ALA A 95 0.94 29.11 1.51
CA ALA A 95 0.84 27.68 1.28
C ALA A 95 1.10 27.38 -0.21
N PRO A 96 1.68 26.21 -0.54
CA PRO A 96 1.89 25.83 -1.93
C PRO A 96 0.54 25.65 -2.64
N LYS A 97 0.50 25.99 -3.94
CA LYS A 97 -0.70 25.79 -4.78
C LYS A 97 -1.07 24.31 -4.96
N GLU A 98 -0.07 23.44 -4.88
CA GLU A 98 -0.21 22.00 -5.00
C GLU A 98 0.71 21.32 -3.97
N LEU A 99 0.18 20.34 -3.26
CA LEU A 99 0.95 19.46 -2.38
C LEU A 99 0.73 18.01 -2.80
N LEU A 100 1.77 17.37 -3.32
CA LEU A 100 1.74 15.94 -3.63
C LEU A 100 2.09 15.14 -2.37
N ILE A 101 1.09 14.49 -1.79
CA ILE A 101 1.29 13.56 -0.66
C ILE A 101 1.89 12.27 -1.22
N GLN A 102 3.21 12.14 -1.12
CA GLN A 102 3.94 10.99 -1.65
C GLN A 102 3.71 9.74 -0.79
N GLY A 103 3.37 8.63 -1.44
CA GLY A 103 3.39 7.31 -0.84
C GLY A 103 4.81 6.74 -0.78
N VAL A 104 4.96 5.54 -0.20
CA VAL A 104 6.25 4.84 -0.12
C VAL A 104 6.14 3.46 -0.73
N LEU A 105 7.08 3.10 -1.61
CA LEU A 105 7.18 1.73 -2.11
C LEU A 105 7.54 0.79 -0.96
N VAL A 106 6.69 -0.22 -0.75
CA VAL A 106 6.93 -1.30 0.20
C VAL A 106 7.26 -2.57 -0.56
N THR A 107 8.41 -3.16 -0.22
CA THR A 107 8.88 -4.48 -0.65
C THR A 107 9.13 -5.34 0.58
N LYS A 108 9.59 -6.58 0.40
CA LYS A 108 9.94 -7.47 1.52
C LYS A 108 10.95 -6.82 2.50
N ASP A 109 11.83 -5.96 2.00
CA ASP A 109 12.91 -5.33 2.77
C ASP A 109 12.38 -4.33 3.82
N ASN A 110 11.21 -3.74 3.61
CA ASN A 110 10.64 -2.74 4.51
C ASN A 110 9.18 -3.02 4.93
N ALA A 111 8.61 -4.18 4.59
CA ALA A 111 7.25 -4.57 4.98
C ALA A 111 7.07 -4.65 6.51
N GLY A 112 8.05 -5.18 7.24
CA GLY A 112 8.04 -5.21 8.70
C GLY A 112 8.00 -3.80 9.33
N PRO A 113 8.95 -2.92 8.98
CA PRO A 113 8.90 -1.49 9.33
C PRO A 113 7.58 -0.81 8.97
N ALA A 114 7.03 -1.08 7.77
CA ALA A 114 5.77 -0.49 7.33
C ALA A 114 4.56 -0.95 8.18
N LEU A 115 4.53 -2.20 8.60
CA LEU A 115 3.51 -2.71 9.53
C LEU A 115 3.59 -2.01 10.90
N ALA A 116 4.81 -1.80 11.42
CA ALA A 116 5.01 -1.07 12.68
C ALA A 116 4.59 0.39 12.57
N LEU A 117 4.94 1.06 11.47
CA LEU A 117 4.49 2.42 11.16
C LEU A 117 2.96 2.49 11.13
N ALA A 118 2.29 1.59 10.40
CA ALA A 118 0.84 1.56 10.29
C ALA A 118 0.15 1.37 11.66
N ALA A 119 0.73 0.56 12.55
CA ALA A 119 0.22 0.41 13.92
C ALA A 119 0.38 1.70 14.74
N ASP A 120 1.54 2.36 14.66
CA ASP A 120 1.81 3.59 15.40
C ASP A 120 0.98 4.80 14.93
N GLN A 121 0.59 4.84 13.65
CA GLN A 121 -0.35 5.86 13.14
C GLN A 121 -1.69 5.87 13.87
N VAL A 122 -2.11 4.72 14.42
CA VAL A 122 -3.34 4.58 15.19
C VAL A 122 -3.05 4.62 16.69
N GLY A 123 -2.11 3.79 17.16
CA GLY A 123 -1.83 3.61 18.58
C GLY A 123 -1.05 4.75 19.24
N LYS A 124 -0.32 5.54 18.46
CA LYS A 124 0.53 6.65 18.94
C LYS A 124 0.31 7.93 18.16
N ILE A 125 -0.93 8.17 17.71
CA ILE A 125 -1.27 9.28 16.81
C ILE A 125 -0.77 10.65 17.29
N GLN A 126 -0.81 10.91 18.60
CA GLN A 126 -0.37 12.19 19.20
C GLN A 126 1.16 12.41 19.14
N GLN A 127 1.93 11.34 18.96
CA GLN A 127 3.40 11.36 18.90
C GLN A 127 3.91 11.10 17.48
N PHE A 128 3.01 10.82 16.54
CA PHE A 128 3.38 10.47 15.18
C PHE A 128 3.86 11.72 14.43
N PRO A 129 5.06 11.69 13.80
CA PRO A 129 5.69 12.89 13.23
C PRO A 129 5.14 13.22 11.84
N PHE A 130 3.86 13.63 11.77
CA PHE A 130 3.11 13.83 10.53
C PHE A 130 3.71 14.86 9.56
N GLU A 131 4.50 15.80 10.08
CA GLU A 131 5.14 16.87 9.32
C GLU A 131 6.34 16.38 8.48
N LYS A 132 6.89 15.20 8.79
CA LYS A 132 7.99 14.59 8.03
C LYS A 132 7.47 13.84 6.82
N SER A 133 8.31 13.62 5.81
CA SER A 133 7.91 12.78 4.67
C SER A 133 7.65 11.35 5.13
N LEU A 134 6.66 10.67 4.52
CA LEU A 134 6.36 9.27 4.86
C LEU A 134 7.58 8.33 4.70
N ALA A 135 8.48 8.64 3.75
CA ALA A 135 9.72 7.92 3.55
C ALA A 135 10.71 8.11 4.72
N ASP A 136 10.86 9.34 5.21
CA ASP A 136 11.71 9.64 6.37
C ASP A 136 11.17 9.00 7.64
N ILE A 137 9.84 9.01 7.83
CA ILE A 137 9.19 8.34 8.95
C ILE A 137 9.46 6.84 8.87
N LEU A 138 9.26 6.21 7.70
CA LEU A 138 9.53 4.78 7.54
C LEU A 138 11.01 4.43 7.81
N ALA A 139 11.94 5.31 7.45
CA ALA A 139 13.36 5.11 7.70
C ALA A 139 13.69 5.02 9.20
N THR A 140 12.91 5.65 10.10
CA THR A 140 13.15 5.55 11.55
C THR A 140 12.78 4.18 12.14
N TYR A 141 12.07 3.34 11.38
CA TYR A 141 11.71 1.98 11.79
C TYR A 141 12.70 0.92 11.29
N LYS A 142 13.63 1.29 10.40
CA LYS A 142 14.70 0.40 9.94
C LYS A 142 15.81 0.37 11.01
N LYS A 143 15.99 -0.78 11.66
CA LYS A 143 17.15 -1.06 12.51
C LYS A 143 18.24 -1.73 11.70
#